data_AF-A0A1H4CF19-F1
#
_entry.id   AF-A0A1H4CF19-F1
#
_cell.length_a   1.000
_cell.length_b   1.000
_cell.length_c   1.000
_cell.angle_alpha   90.00
_cell.angle_beta   90.00
_cell.angle_gamma   90.00
#
_symmetry.space_group_name_H-M   'P 1'
#
loop_
_entity.id
_entity.type
_entity.pdbx_description
1 polymer ?
#
loop_
_entity_poly.entity_id
_entity_poly.type
_entity_poly.pdbx_seq_one_letter_code
_entity_poly.pdbx_strand_id
1 'polypeptide(L)'
;MNLPLGNKQYEPITWEQFRESGMLFFVNNILHAFGLAITVTEENGKIVSSAPARVGYRGFDDKSQDKEHAKIAKYLADNAINFPEEIK
;
A
#
# COMPACT_ATOMS: atom_id res chain seq x y z
N MET A 1 14.72 6.45 4.68
CA MET A 1 14.21 7.62 5.40
C MET A 1 14.23 7.26 6.87
N ASN A 2 15.09 7.88 7.68
CA ASN A 2 15.09 7.66 9.12
C ASN A 2 14.13 8.67 9.73
N LEU A 3 12.95 8.21 10.16
CA LEU A 3 12.07 9.05 10.96
C LEU A 3 12.65 9.11 12.38
N PRO A 4 12.77 10.29 12.99
CA PRO A 4 13.30 10.42 14.35
C PRO A 4 12.41 9.64 15.33
N LEU A 5 12.99 8.63 15.96
CA LEU A 5 12.34 7.82 17.00
C LEU A 5 12.32 8.60 18.31
N GLY A 6 11.37 9.51 18.45
CA GLY A 6 11.14 10.26 19.67
C GLY A 6 9.70 10.76 19.71
N ASN A 7 8.89 10.13 20.56
CA ASN A 7 7.49 10.44 20.89
C ASN A 7 6.46 10.13 19.78
N LYS A 8 5.82 8.95 19.89
CA LYS A 8 4.44 8.65 19.42
C LYS A 8 3.99 9.29 18.08
N GLN A 9 4.83 9.26 17.04
CA GLN A 9 4.57 9.98 15.78
C GLN A 9 4.04 9.10 14.64
N TYR A 10 4.15 7.77 14.75
CA TYR A 10 3.60 6.83 13.77
C TYR A 10 3.36 5.46 14.39
N GLU A 11 2.37 4.74 13.87
CA GLU A 11 2.12 3.34 14.18
C GLU A 11 2.52 2.49 12.96
N PRO A 12 3.46 1.54 13.11
CA PRO A 12 3.85 0.70 11.98
C PRO A 12 2.72 -0.27 11.61
N ILE A 13 2.41 -0.33 10.32
CA ILE A 13 1.52 -1.35 9.74
C ILE A 13 2.34 -2.40 8.99
N THR A 14 1.83 -3.63 8.93
CA THR A 14 2.48 -4.70 8.17
C THR A 14 2.26 -4.53 6.68
N TRP A 15 3.06 -5.22 5.87
CA TRP A 15 2.86 -5.25 4.42
C TRP A 15 1.54 -5.91 4.02
N GLU A 16 1.04 -6.86 4.80
CA GLU A 16 -0.28 -7.45 4.60
C GLU A 16 -1.37 -6.41 4.79
N GLN A 17 -1.34 -5.66 5.89
CA GLN A 17 -2.30 -4.57 6.15
C GLN A 17 -2.23 -3.50 5.04
N PHE A 18 -1.02 -3.15 4.60
CA PHE A 18 -0.81 -2.19 3.50
C PHE A 18 -1.33 -2.69 2.14
N ARG A 19 -1.25 -4.00 1.88
CA ARG A 19 -1.81 -4.63 0.67
C ARG A 19 -3.32 -4.80 0.76
N GLU A 20 -3.84 -5.14 1.94
CA GLU A 20 -5.27 -5.35 2.18
C GLU A 20 -6.08 -4.05 2.12
N SER A 21 -5.47 -2.92 2.49
CA SER A 21 -6.08 -1.58 2.33
C SER A 21 -6.13 -1.10 0.87
N GLY A 22 -5.49 -1.81 -0.06
CA GLY A 22 -5.33 -1.38 -1.46
C GLY A 22 -4.26 -0.30 -1.66
N MET A 23 -3.55 0.13 -0.61
CA MET A 23 -2.53 1.18 -0.71
C MET A 23 -1.30 0.74 -1.51
N LEU A 24 -0.92 -0.55 -1.47
CA LEU A 24 0.15 -1.07 -2.31
C LEU A 24 -0.14 -0.86 -3.81
N PHE A 25 -1.37 -1.13 -4.25
CA PHE A 25 -1.81 -0.86 -5.60
C PHE A 25 -1.84 0.65 -5.90
N PHE A 26 -2.40 1.45 -4.99
CA PHE A 26 -2.51 2.90 -5.16
C PHE A 26 -1.14 3.55 -5.39
N VAL A 27 -0.15 3.25 -4.54
CA VAL A 27 1.22 3.75 -4.69
C VAL A 27 1.86 3.22 -5.97
N ASN A 28 1.64 1.94 -6.30
CA ASN A 28 2.18 1.38 -7.53
C ASN A 28 1.63 2.05 -8.80
N ASN A 29 0.38 2.54 -8.84
CA ASN A 29 -0.10 3.30 -10.00
C ASN A 29 0.80 4.52 -10.30
N ILE A 30 1.28 5.21 -9.27
CA ILE A 30 2.21 6.34 -9.41
C ILE A 30 3.59 5.83 -9.86
N LEU A 31 4.12 4.79 -9.21
CA LEU A 31 5.45 4.25 -9.53
C LEU A 31 5.53 3.69 -10.95
N HIS A 32 4.47 3.05 -11.46
CA HIS A 32 4.44 2.50 -12.81
C HIS A 32 4.56 3.60 -13.89
N ALA A 33 4.15 4.85 -13.60
CA ALA A 33 4.40 5.98 -14.49
C ALA A 33 5.90 6.22 -14.72
N PHE A 34 6.73 5.87 -13.75
CA PHE A 34 8.19 5.96 -13.78
C PHE A 34 8.89 4.63 -14.13
N GLY A 35 8.12 3.59 -14.49
CA GLY A 35 8.67 2.26 -14.76
C GLY A 35 9.20 1.56 -13.50
N LEU A 36 8.63 1.87 -12.34
CA LEU A 36 8.95 1.28 -11.05
C LEU A 36 7.72 0.60 -10.43
N ALA A 37 7.95 -0.30 -9.49
CA ALA A 37 6.92 -0.85 -8.61
C ALA A 37 7.55 -1.27 -7.28
N ILE A 38 6.75 -1.33 -6.22
CA ILE A 38 7.07 -2.07 -5.00
C ILE A 38 6.59 -3.51 -5.23
N THR A 39 7.51 -4.46 -5.16
CA THR A 39 7.23 -5.90 -5.20
C THR A 39 7.29 -6.48 -3.80
N VAL A 40 6.44 -7.46 -3.53
CA VAL A 40 6.45 -8.24 -2.28
C VAL A 40 6.84 -9.68 -2.59
N THR A 41 7.66 -10.27 -1.71
CA THR A 41 7.98 -11.70 -1.75
C THR A 41 7.14 -12.40 -0.70
N GLU A 42 6.52 -13.50 -1.08
CA GLU A 42 5.68 -14.29 -0.19
C GLU A 42 6.26 -15.68 0.06
N GLU A 43 6.18 -16.12 1.31
CA GLU A 43 6.45 -17.49 1.72
C GLU A 43 5.27 -17.99 2.57
N ASN A 44 4.70 -19.13 2.22
CA ASN A 44 3.55 -19.73 2.92
C ASN A 44 2.36 -18.76 3.10
N GLY A 45 2.11 -17.91 2.10
CA GLY A 45 1.01 -16.93 2.12
C GLY A 45 1.23 -15.69 2.98
N LYS A 46 2.45 -15.50 3.51
CA LYS A 46 2.85 -14.30 4.27
C LYS A 46 3.89 -13.50 3.51
N ILE A 47 3.85 -12.18 3.62
CA ILE A 47 4.84 -11.31 3.00
C ILE A 47 6.09 -11.33 3.88
N VAL A 48 7.19 -11.84 3.34
CA VAL A 48 8.47 -11.95 4.07
C VAL A 48 9.44 -10.82 3.73
N SER A 49 9.29 -10.19 2.56
CA SER A 49 10.10 -9.05 2.17
C SER A 49 9.41 -8.19 1.12
N SER A 50 9.91 -6.96 0.95
CA SER A 50 9.52 -6.08 -0.14
C SER A 50 10.73 -5.34 -0.69
N ALA A 51 10.66 -4.95 -1.96
CA ALA A 51 11.72 -4.19 -2.60
C ALA A 51 11.15 -3.34 -3.76
N PRO A 52 11.76 -2.18 -4.06
CA PRO A 52 11.49 -1.51 -5.33
C PRO A 52 12.08 -2.34 -6.49
N ALA A 53 11.36 -2.41 -7.60
CA ALA A 53 11.77 -3.09 -8.82
C ALA A 53 11.50 -2.23 -10.05
N ARG A 54 12.30 -2.43 -11.10
CA ARG A 54 12.00 -1.91 -12.44
C ARG A 54 10.98 -2.82 -13.11
N VAL A 55 10.00 -2.22 -13.78
CA VAL A 55 8.94 -2.97 -14.49
C VAL A 55 8.91 -2.58 -15.96
N GLY A 56 8.76 -3.59 -16.82
CA GLY A 56 8.63 -3.39 -18.27
C GLY A 56 7.21 -3.02 -18.69
N TYR A 57 6.20 -3.45 -17.92
CA TYR A 57 4.79 -3.14 -18.14
C TYR A 57 4.31 -2.05 -17.19
N ARG A 58 3.49 -1.13 -17.69
CA ARG A 58 2.96 0.00 -16.93
C ARG A 58 1.46 -0.17 -16.72
N GLY A 59 1.03 -0.02 -15.48
CA GLY A 59 -0.37 -0.17 -15.11
C GLY A 59 -0.75 -1.60 -14.74
N PHE A 60 -2.05 -1.82 -14.61
CA PHE A 60 -2.68 -3.06 -14.17
C PHE A 60 -3.87 -3.36 -15.09
N ASP A 61 -4.28 -4.62 -15.17
CA ASP A 61 -5.47 -5.02 -15.92
C ASP A 61 -6.76 -4.61 -15.19
N ASP A 62 -7.84 -4.42 -15.95
CA ASP A 62 -9.14 -3.94 -15.44
C ASP A 62 -9.65 -4.76 -14.24
N LYS A 63 -9.50 -6.09 -14.26
CA LYS A 63 -9.98 -6.94 -13.16
C LYS A 63 -9.20 -6.69 -11.88
N SER A 64 -7.88 -6.54 -11.99
CA SER A 64 -7.03 -6.16 -10.86
C SER A 64 -7.38 -4.76 -10.36
N GLN A 65 -7.61 -3.81 -11.27
CA GLN A 65 -8.00 -2.45 -10.90
C GLN A 65 -9.33 -2.44 -10.14
N ASP A 66 -10.38 -3.09 -10.63
CA ASP A 66 -11.69 -3.12 -9.97
C ASP A 66 -11.59 -3.69 -8.55
N LYS A 67 -10.87 -4.80 -8.39
CA LYS A 67 -10.65 -5.44 -7.10
C LYS A 67 -9.92 -4.53 -6.10
N GLU A 68 -8.85 -3.87 -6.54
CA GLU A 68 -8.04 -3.04 -5.65
C GLU A 68 -8.72 -1.71 -5.33
N HIS A 69 -9.45 -1.10 -6.27
CA HIS A 69 -10.28 0.08 -5.98
C HIS A 69 -11.39 -0.23 -4.96
N ALA A 70 -12.00 -1.42 -5.01
CA ALA A 70 -12.97 -1.84 -4.00
C ALA A 70 -12.35 -1.93 -2.60
N LYS A 71 -11.10 -2.39 -2.47
CA LYS A 71 -10.38 -2.38 -1.19
C LYS A 71 -10.11 -0.97 -0.69
N ILE A 72 -9.69 -0.05 -1.56
CA ILE A 72 -9.46 1.35 -1.20
C ILE A 72 -10.77 1.97 -0.71
N ALA A 73 -11.87 1.78 -1.44
CA ALA A 73 -13.19 2.30 -1.05
C ALA A 73 -13.61 1.76 0.32
N LYS A 74 -13.42 0.46 0.58
CA LYS A 74 -13.68 -0.15 1.88
C LYS A 74 -12.80 0.45 2.97
N TYR A 75 -11.48 0.55 2.75
CA TYR A 75 -10.55 1.14 3.71
C TYR A 75 -10.97 2.58 4.07
N LEU A 76 -11.34 3.39 3.09
CA LEU A 76 -11.84 4.74 3.35
C LEU A 76 -13.13 4.72 4.18
N ALA A 77 -14.10 3.88 3.83
CA ALA A 77 -15.35 3.78 4.59
C ALA A 77 -15.15 3.35 6.05
N ASP A 78 -14.25 2.38 6.28
CA ASP A 78 -13.99 1.81 7.60
C ASP A 78 -13.23 2.80 8.51
N ASN A 79 -12.47 3.76 7.95
CA ASN A 79 -11.58 4.65 8.71
C ASN A 79 -11.97 6.14 8.66
N ALA A 80 -12.84 6.56 7.75
CA ALA A 80 -13.17 7.98 7.54
C ALA A 80 -13.66 8.70 8.82
N ILE A 81 -14.35 7.98 9.71
CA ILE A 81 -14.85 8.54 10.97
C ILE A 81 -13.73 8.84 11.98
N ASN A 82 -12.61 8.12 11.90
CA ASN A 82 -11.48 8.25 12.82
C ASN A 82 -10.41 9.24 12.33
N PHE A 83 -10.36 9.54 11.02
CA PHE A 83 -9.37 10.47 10.45
C PHE A 83 -9.26 11.82 11.18
N PRO A 84 -10.34 12.48 11.64
CA PRO A 84 -10.22 13.75 12.38
C PRO A 84 -9.50 13.62 13.73
N GLU A 85 -9.45 12.43 14.32
CA GLU A 85 -8.74 12.15 15.57
C GLU A 85 -7.31 11.67 15.32
N GLU A 86 -7.09 10.88 14.27
CA GLU A 86 -5.77 10.31 13.89
C GLU A 86 -4.82 11.32 13.24
N ILE A 87 -5.34 12.42 12.67
CA ILE A 87 -4.55 13.46 11.97
C ILE A 87 -4.10 14.60 12.93
N LYS A 88 -4.45 14.55 14.22
CA LYS A 88 -4.06 15.57 15.22
C LYS A 88 -2.63 15.41 15.73
#